data_AF-A0A3C0R7W5-F1
#
_entry.id   AF-A0A3C0R7W5-F1
#
_cell.length_a   1.000
_cell.length_b   1.000
_cell.length_c   1.000
_cell.angle_alpha   90.00
_cell.angle_beta   90.00
_cell.angle_gamma   90.00
#
_symmetry.space_group_name_H-M   'P 1'
#
loop_
_entity.id
_entity.type
_entity.pdbx_description
1 polymer ?
#
loop_
_entity_poly.entity_id
_entity_poly.type
_entity_poly.pdbx_seq_one_letter_code
_entity_poly.pdbx_strand_id
1 'polypeptide(L)'
;MAILGSCGGHKNLSEVIYRSPDAQVIATKQIGSKLVNEPLLRMFNDAMLFGTGVQWKPFWQNLGNKLNKDAKAAGYFKDYIPPYQNMGMLLLRLHKLDETS
;
A
#
# COMPACT_ATOMS: atom_id res chain seq x y z
N MET A 1 2.04 -10.08 -1.05
CA MET A 1 1.61 -8.70 -0.69
C MET A 1 2.34 -8.26 0.56
N ALA A 2 2.69 -6.97 0.68
CA ALA A 2 3.29 -6.38 1.88
C ALA A 2 2.59 -5.06 2.27
N ILE A 3 2.48 -4.79 3.58
CA ILE A 3 2.00 -3.52 4.12
C ILE A 3 3.07 -2.96 5.06
N LEU A 4 3.72 -1.87 4.64
CA LEU A 4 4.79 -1.21 5.35
C LEU A 4 4.23 0.02 6.07
N GLY A 5 3.50 -0.24 7.17
CA GLY A 5 2.67 0.75 7.89
C GLY A 5 3.37 1.51 9.03
N SER A 6 4.64 1.26 9.31
CA SER A 6 5.44 2.02 10.27
C SER A 6 5.86 3.37 9.70
N CYS A 7 6.42 4.29 10.48
CA CYS A 7 6.99 5.52 9.93
C CYS A 7 8.12 5.20 8.93
N GLY A 8 8.13 5.88 7.78
CA GLY A 8 9.17 5.71 6.75
C GLY A 8 9.19 4.34 6.04
N GLY A 9 8.08 3.60 6.02
CA GLY A 9 8.00 2.24 5.47
C GLY A 9 8.44 2.10 4.01
N HIS A 10 8.32 3.16 3.20
CA HIS A 10 8.78 3.18 1.80
C HIS A 10 10.29 2.92 1.63
N LYS A 11 11.11 3.04 2.68
CA LYS A 11 12.56 2.77 2.59
C LYS A 11 12.87 1.29 2.31
N ASN A 12 12.00 0.38 2.72
CA ASN A 12 12.20 -1.07 2.53
C ASN A 12 11.62 -1.58 1.20
N LEU A 13 11.08 -0.67 0.39
CA LEU A 13 10.30 -1.01 -0.78
C LEU A 13 11.13 -1.68 -1.89
N SER A 14 12.35 -1.19 -2.10
CA SER A 14 13.29 -1.78 -3.07
C SER A 14 13.67 -3.21 -2.70
N GLU A 15 13.91 -3.48 -1.41
CA GLU A 15 14.26 -4.83 -0.94
C GLU A 15 13.10 -5.82 -1.11
N VAL A 16 11.88 -5.42 -0.73
CA VAL A 16 10.68 -6.27 -0.90
C VAL A 16 10.54 -6.73 -2.35
N ILE A 17 10.87 -5.85 -3.28
CA ILE A 17 10.62 -6.05 -4.71
C ILE A 17 11.76 -6.77 -5.38
N TYR A 18 12.99 -6.50 -4.94
CA TYR A 18 14.12 -7.32 -5.32
C TYR A 18 13.87 -8.80 -5.01
N ARG A 19 13.22 -9.10 -3.86
CA ARG A 19 12.89 -10.46 -3.42
C ARG A 19 11.59 -11.00 -4.01
N SER A 20 10.58 -10.16 -4.23
CA SER A 20 9.28 -10.53 -4.81
C SER A 20 8.84 -9.43 -5.79
N PRO A 21 9.27 -9.51 -7.06
CA PRO A 21 9.00 -8.49 -8.07
C PRO A 21 7.51 -8.24 -8.29
N ASP A 22 6.69 -9.26 -8.11
CA ASP A 22 5.23 -9.28 -8.26
C ASP A 22 4.47 -8.75 -7.03
N ALA A 23 5.15 -8.48 -5.90
CA ALA A 23 4.48 -8.06 -4.69
C ALA A 23 3.69 -6.76 -4.90
N GLN A 24 2.44 -6.79 -4.46
CA GLN A 24 1.63 -5.60 -4.24
C GLN A 24 2.01 -5.01 -2.87
N VAL A 25 2.42 -3.75 -2.85
CA VAL A 25 2.95 -3.10 -1.65
C VAL A 25 2.19 -1.82 -1.33
N ILE A 26 1.69 -1.72 -0.10
CA ILE A 26 1.27 -0.46 0.50
C ILE A 26 2.39 0.02 1.40
N ALA A 27 2.78 1.28 1.32
CA ALA A 27 3.88 1.82 2.11
C ALA A 27 3.61 3.25 2.59
N THR A 28 4.24 3.64 3.68
CA THR A 28 4.18 5.01 4.22
C THR A 28 5.40 5.84 3.79
N LYS A 29 5.17 7.12 3.49
CA LYS A 29 6.22 8.11 3.21
C LYS A 29 6.91 8.53 4.49
N GLN A 30 6.16 9.12 5.42
CA GLN A 30 6.70 9.71 6.64
C GLN A 30 6.04 9.10 7.87
N ILE A 31 4.74 9.33 8.06
CA ILE A 31 4.05 8.95 9.29
C ILE A 31 3.24 7.67 9.08
N GLY A 32 3.54 6.65 9.87
CA GLY A 32 2.66 5.51 10.09
C GLY A 32 1.68 5.80 11.21
N SER A 33 0.40 5.43 11.06
CA SER A 33 -0.61 5.73 12.06
C SER A 33 -1.58 4.57 12.24
N LYS A 34 -1.89 4.24 13.51
CA LYS A 34 -2.93 3.26 13.84
C LYS A 34 -4.29 3.68 13.26
N LEU A 35 -4.57 5.00 13.23
CA LEU A 35 -5.81 5.55 12.66
C LEU A 35 -6.00 5.21 11.18
N VAL A 36 -4.92 4.88 10.45
CA VAL A 36 -4.97 4.44 9.06
C VAL A 36 -4.78 2.92 8.96
N ASN A 37 -3.79 2.38 9.67
CA ASN A 37 -3.43 0.95 9.61
C ASN A 37 -4.60 0.05 10.02
N GLU A 38 -5.33 0.36 11.11
CA GLU A 38 -6.44 -0.49 11.55
C GLU A 38 -7.58 -0.54 10.52
N PRO A 39 -8.15 0.60 10.06
CA PRO A 39 -9.19 0.58 9.04
C PRO A 39 -8.75 -0.08 7.72
N LEU A 40 -7.49 0.13 7.33
CA LEU A 40 -6.90 -0.48 6.15
C LEU A 40 -6.84 -2.01 6.28
N LEU A 41 -6.27 -2.51 7.37
CA LEU A 41 -6.13 -3.96 7.62
C LEU A 41 -7.48 -4.63 7.78
N ARG A 42 -8.42 -4.00 8.49
CA ARG A 42 -9.78 -4.52 8.65
C ARG A 42 -10.47 -4.65 7.29
N MET A 43 -10.47 -3.59 6.48
CA MET A 43 -11.13 -3.61 5.17
C MET A 43 -10.47 -4.60 4.20
N PHE A 44 -9.15 -4.76 4.28
CA PHE A 44 -8.43 -5.79 3.52
C PHE A 44 -8.83 -7.20 3.97
N ASN A 45 -8.85 -7.44 5.29
CA ASN A 45 -9.24 -8.73 5.85
C ASN A 45 -10.67 -9.10 5.46
N ASP A 46 -11.61 -8.16 5.52
CA ASP A 46 -13.00 -8.39 5.09
C ASP A 46 -13.05 -8.83 3.61
N ALA A 47 -12.30 -8.16 2.73
CA ALA A 47 -12.24 -8.52 1.31
C ALA A 47 -11.64 -9.92 1.07
N MET A 48 -10.70 -10.36 1.90
CA MET A 48 -10.16 -11.73 1.85
C MET A 48 -11.17 -12.75 2.38
N LEU A 49 -11.81 -12.46 3.52
CA LEU A 49 -12.79 -13.35 4.16
C LEU A 49 -13.99 -13.63 3.24
N PHE A 50 -14.48 -12.64 2.51
CA PHE A 50 -15.60 -12.79 1.59
C PHE A 50 -15.20 -13.25 0.18
N GLY A 51 -13.90 -13.50 -0.07
CA GLY A 51 -13.42 -13.96 -1.37
C GLY A 51 -13.61 -12.96 -2.51
N THR A 52 -13.90 -11.69 -2.21
CA THR A 52 -14.14 -10.66 -3.24
C THR A 52 -12.86 -10.20 -3.92
N GLY A 53 -11.71 -10.50 -3.33
CA GLY A 53 -10.42 -9.94 -3.74
C GLY A 53 -10.36 -8.42 -3.53
N VAL A 54 -9.32 -7.78 -4.05
CA VAL A 54 -9.11 -6.33 -3.89
C VAL A 54 -8.88 -5.66 -5.23
N GLN A 55 -9.80 -4.77 -5.61
CA GLN A 55 -9.57 -3.79 -6.66
C GLN A 55 -9.00 -2.52 -6.02
N TRP A 56 -7.72 -2.24 -6.26
CA TRP A 56 -6.98 -1.25 -5.47
C TRP A 56 -7.52 0.17 -5.55
N LYS A 57 -7.92 0.64 -6.74
CA LYS A 57 -8.40 2.01 -6.91
C LYS A 57 -9.73 2.25 -6.15
N PRO A 58 -10.77 1.40 -6.32
CA PRO A 58 -11.97 1.47 -5.48
C PRO A 58 -11.68 1.27 -3.99
N PHE A 59 -10.82 0.31 -3.63
CA PHE A 59 -10.44 0.05 -2.26
C PHE A 59 -9.84 1.30 -1.59
N TRP A 60 -8.91 1.96 -2.27
CA TRP A 60 -8.25 3.16 -1.74
C TRP A 60 -9.20 4.34 -1.60
N GLN A 61 -10.10 4.54 -2.57
CA GLN A 61 -11.16 5.55 -2.50
C GLN A 61 -12.09 5.30 -1.32
N ASN A 62 -12.53 4.06 -1.13
CA ASN A 62 -13.40 3.67 -0.01
C ASN A 62 -12.70 3.86 1.34
N LEU A 63 -11.41 3.52 1.44
CA LEU A 63 -10.62 3.76 2.64
C LEU A 63 -10.53 5.26 2.92
N GLY A 64 -10.17 6.08 1.93
CA GLY A 64 -10.12 7.53 2.07
C GLY A 64 -11.45 8.12 2.53
N ASN A 65 -12.57 7.68 1.94
CA ASN A 65 -13.91 8.12 2.35
C ASN A 65 -14.24 7.76 3.80
N LYS A 66 -13.81 6.58 4.28
CA LYS A 66 -13.98 6.19 5.69
C LYS A 66 -13.14 7.08 6.62
N LEU A 67 -11.91 7.39 6.24
CA LEU A 67 -10.97 8.17 7.04
C LEU A 67 -11.26 9.67 7.04
N ASN A 68 -11.90 10.21 5.99
CA ASN A 68 -12.25 11.63 5.86
C ASN A 68 -13.19 12.16 6.95
N LYS A 69 -13.82 11.26 7.74
CA LYS A 69 -14.62 11.63 8.91
C LYS A 69 -13.77 12.16 10.08
N ASP A 70 -12.47 11.89 10.09
CA ASP A 70 -11.51 12.37 11.08
C ASP A 70 -10.37 13.11 10.37
N ALA A 71 -10.23 14.41 10.66
CA ALA A 71 -9.22 15.26 10.02
C ALA A 71 -7.78 14.78 10.24
N LYS A 72 -7.46 14.18 11.40
CA LYS A 72 -6.13 13.62 11.67
C LYS A 72 -5.90 12.37 10.85
N ALA A 73 -6.88 11.46 10.83
CA ALA A 73 -6.79 10.24 10.04
C ALA A 73 -6.66 10.53 8.54
N ALA A 74 -7.45 11.48 8.03
CA ALA A 74 -7.35 11.97 6.65
C ALA A 74 -5.99 12.61 6.35
N GLY A 75 -5.43 13.35 7.30
CA GLY A 75 -4.07 13.90 7.22
C GLY A 75 -3.02 12.80 7.07
N TYR A 76 -3.01 11.82 7.98
CA TYR A 76 -2.05 10.71 7.94
C TYR A 76 -2.21 9.82 6.71
N PHE A 77 -3.43 9.65 6.20
CA PHE A 77 -3.67 8.82 5.02
C PHE A 77 -2.93 9.33 3.76
N LYS A 78 -2.68 10.65 3.66
CA LYS A 78 -1.91 11.24 2.55
C LYS A 78 -0.45 10.77 2.48
N ASP A 79 0.08 10.27 3.61
CA ASP A 79 1.42 9.68 3.67
C ASP A 79 1.46 8.23 3.16
N TYR A 80 0.31 7.59 2.94
CA TYR A 80 0.25 6.22 2.44
C TYR A 80 0.27 6.21 0.91
N ILE A 81 1.08 5.30 0.35
CA ILE A 81 1.23 5.04 -1.07
C ILE A 81 0.50 3.73 -1.39
N PRO A 82 -0.51 3.74 -2.28
CA PRO A 82 -1.18 2.53 -2.70
C PRO A 82 -0.33 1.72 -3.71
N PRO A 83 -0.68 0.43 -3.94
CA PRO A 83 0.09 -0.45 -4.83
C PRO A 83 0.20 0.02 -6.28
N TYR A 84 -0.73 0.85 -6.76
CA TYR A 84 -0.79 1.32 -8.15
C TYR A 84 -0.13 2.69 -8.40
N GLN A 85 0.37 3.38 -7.38
CA GLN A 85 0.98 4.73 -7.53
C GLN A 85 2.50 4.72 -7.34
N ASN A 86 3.15 3.59 -7.61
CA ASN A 86 4.57 3.44 -7.36
C ASN A 86 5.35 3.37 -8.68
N MET A 87 5.73 4.52 -9.23
CA MET A 87 6.43 4.60 -10.53
C MET A 87 7.88 4.11 -10.48
N GLY A 88 8.64 4.45 -9.41
CA GLY A 88 10.00 3.93 -9.22
C GLY A 88 10.03 2.40 -9.13
N MET A 89 8.91 1.84 -8.67
CA MET A 89 8.68 0.41 -8.60
C MET A 89 8.45 -0.27 -9.94
N LEU A 90 7.72 0.40 -10.84
CA LEU A 90 7.56 -0.08 -12.20
C LEU A 90 8.92 -0.22 -12.89
N LEU A 91 9.81 0.77 -12.72
CA LEU A 91 11.16 0.76 -13.27
C LEU A 91 11.99 -0.41 -12.74
N LEU A 92 12.03 -0.61 -11.42
CA LEU A 92 12.77 -1.73 -10.81
C LEU A 92 12.26 -3.10 -11.27
N ARG A 93 10.94 -3.24 -11.46
CA ARG A 93 10.33 -4.46 -11.98
C ARG A 93 10.73 -4.71 -13.44
N LEU A 94 10.72 -3.68 -14.28
CA LEU A 94 11.13 -3.78 -15.69
C LEU A 94 12.60 -4.21 -15.81
N HIS A 95 13.51 -3.57 -15.07
CA HIS A 95 14.93 -3.95 -15.07
C HIS A 95 15.17 -5.42 -14.71
N LYS A 96 14.44 -5.95 -13.72
CA LYS A 96 14.54 -7.37 -13.32
C LYS A 96 14.01 -8.34 -14.37
N LEU A 97 12.94 -7.96 -15.08
CA LEU A 97 12.38 -8.78 -16.17
C LEU A 97 13.32 -8.81 -17.38
N ASP A 98 14.02 -7.70 -17.65
CA ASP A 98 15.03 -7.63 -18.70
C ASP A 98 16.26 -8.49 -18.40
N GLU A 99 16.69 -8.61 -17.12
CA GLU A 99 17.80 -9.50 -16.71
C GLU A 99 17.48 -11.00 -16.81
N THR A 100 16.20 -11.36 -16.93
CA THR A 100 15.74 -12.76 -16.92
C THR A 100 15.20 -13.23 -18.28
N SER A 101 15.31 -12.38 -19.31
CA SER A 101 14.94 -12.66 -20.71
C SER A 101 16.17 -12.92 -21.57
#